data_AF-A0A2N3EDJ9-F1
#
_entry.id   AF-A0A2N3EDJ9-F1
#
_cell.length_a   1.000
_cell.length_b   1.000
_cell.length_c   1.000
_cell.angle_alpha   90.00
_cell.angle_beta   90.00
_cell.angle_gamma   90.00
#
_symmetry.space_group_name_H-M   'P 1'
#
loop_
_entity.id
_entity.type
_entity.pdbx_description
1 polymer ?
#
loop_
_entity_poly.entity_id
_entity_poly.type
_entity_poly.pdbx_seq_one_letter_code
_entity_poly.pdbx_strand_id
1 'polypeptide(L)'
;MTYRPPVRDMAFALNEVAGLSALAGKGPFADLSPELVEAVMKEGAKLAAEVLTPLNRSGDAAGAKLEKSGATVPSGFAAAYRQWVEGGWGSLAATPDYGGQG
;
A
#
# COMPACT_ATOMS: atom_id res chain seq x y z
N MET A 1 -7.14 -17.12 -7.08
CA MET A 1 -6.89 -16.19 -8.19
C MET A 1 -5.62 -15.44 -7.82
N THR A 2 -4.62 -15.41 -8.70
CA THR A 2 -3.31 -14.80 -8.39
C THR A 2 -3.30 -13.37 -8.93
N TYR A 3 -3.23 -12.38 -8.04
CA TYR A 3 -2.98 -10.99 -8.42
C TYR A 3 -1.48 -10.82 -8.70
N ARG A 4 -1.15 -10.11 -9.78
CA ARG A 4 0.23 -9.80 -10.16
C ARG A 4 0.35 -8.27 -10.21
N PRO A 5 0.90 -7.62 -9.17
CA PRO A 5 1.07 -6.18 -9.16
C PRO A 5 1.95 -5.72 -10.34
N PRO A 6 1.52 -4.76 -11.17
CA PRO A 6 2.25 -4.34 -12.37
C PRO A 6 3.34 -3.31 -12.04
N VAL A 7 4.27 -3.66 -11.13
CA VAL A 7 5.32 -2.75 -10.62
C VAL A 7 6.14 -2.14 -11.74
N ARG A 8 6.45 -2.92 -12.79
CA ARG A 8 7.21 -2.44 -13.94
C ARG A 8 6.51 -1.30 -14.66
N ASP A 9 5.22 -1.42 -14.90
CA ASP A 9 4.45 -0.43 -15.65
C ASP A 9 4.22 0.83 -14.81
N MET A 10 4.03 0.67 -13.48
CA MET A 10 3.98 1.78 -12.54
C MET A 10 5.32 2.55 -12.51
N ALA A 11 6.44 1.85 -12.44
CA ALA A 11 7.77 2.45 -12.48
C ALA A 11 8.03 3.19 -13.79
N PHE A 12 7.63 2.61 -14.93
CA PHE A 12 7.71 3.27 -16.23
C PHE A 12 6.88 4.57 -16.26
N ALA A 13 5.63 4.51 -15.82
CA ALA A 13 4.77 5.69 -15.79
C ALA A 13 5.36 6.82 -14.93
N LEU A 14 5.95 6.50 -13.78
CA LEU A 14 6.57 7.50 -12.91
C LEU A 14 7.85 8.10 -13.52
N ASN A 15 8.74 7.25 -14.02
CA ASN A 15 10.07 7.68 -14.45
C ASN A 15 10.07 8.30 -15.86
N GLU A 16 9.36 7.69 -16.81
CA GLU A 16 9.44 8.04 -18.23
C GLU A 16 8.31 8.99 -18.68
N VAL A 17 7.18 8.99 -17.97
CA VAL A 17 5.99 9.78 -18.36
C VAL A 17 5.75 10.96 -17.42
N ALA A 18 5.72 10.71 -16.11
CA ALA A 18 5.42 11.74 -15.11
C ALA A 18 6.63 12.61 -14.74
N GLY A 19 7.85 12.22 -15.16
CA GLY A 19 9.07 12.99 -14.93
C GLY A 19 9.52 13.00 -13.47
N LEU A 20 9.30 11.90 -12.72
CA LEU A 20 9.70 11.78 -11.32
C LEU A 20 11.17 12.15 -11.08
N SER A 21 12.06 11.76 -12.00
CA SER A 21 13.49 12.07 -11.97
C SER A 21 13.79 13.57 -11.94
N ALA A 22 12.91 14.43 -12.47
CA ALA A 22 13.09 15.87 -12.43
C ALA A 22 12.79 16.47 -11.05
N LEU A 23 11.98 15.78 -10.24
CA LEU A 23 11.52 16.18 -8.91
C LEU A 23 12.37 15.56 -7.78
N ALA A 24 12.87 14.35 -7.99
CA ALA A 24 13.68 13.61 -7.01
C ALA A 24 14.85 14.45 -6.48
N GLY A 25 15.02 14.47 -5.15
CA GLY A 25 16.08 15.22 -4.48
C GLY A 25 15.87 16.74 -4.43
N LYS A 26 14.67 17.27 -4.73
CA LYS A 26 14.41 18.72 -4.78
C LYS A 26 13.20 19.14 -3.96
N GLY A 27 13.35 20.28 -3.28
CA GLY A 27 12.26 20.93 -2.53
C GLY A 27 11.61 19.96 -1.53
N PRO A 28 10.28 19.77 -1.56
CA PRO A 28 9.61 18.83 -0.67
C PRO A 28 9.94 17.35 -0.94
N PHE A 29 10.66 17.03 -2.03
CA PHE A 29 11.05 15.68 -2.40
C PHE A 29 12.55 15.42 -2.17
N ALA A 30 13.18 16.14 -1.25
CA ALA A 30 14.61 16.02 -0.96
C ALA A 30 15.03 14.59 -0.59
N ASP A 31 14.15 13.87 0.11
CA ASP A 31 14.39 12.49 0.56
C ASP A 31 13.95 11.43 -0.46
N LEU A 32 13.37 11.85 -1.59
CA LEU A 32 12.90 10.94 -2.64
C LEU A 32 14.05 10.54 -3.55
N SER A 33 14.41 9.24 -3.54
CA SER A 33 15.35 8.63 -4.48
C SER A 33 14.65 7.57 -5.36
N PRO A 34 15.17 7.28 -6.57
CA PRO A 34 14.67 6.20 -7.41
C PRO A 34 14.65 4.84 -6.69
N GLU A 35 15.68 4.55 -5.89
CA GLU A 35 15.81 3.31 -5.14
C GLU A 35 14.75 3.21 -4.05
N LEU A 36 14.46 4.32 -3.36
CA LEU A 36 13.39 4.38 -2.36
C LEU A 36 12.03 4.12 -3.00
N VAL A 37 11.74 4.76 -4.13
CA VAL A 37 10.47 4.58 -4.86
C VAL A 37 10.31 3.13 -5.31
N GLU A 38 11.36 2.53 -5.86
CA GLU A 38 11.33 1.11 -6.27
C GLU A 38 11.14 0.17 -5.08
N ALA A 39 11.81 0.41 -3.95
CA ALA A 39 11.67 -0.38 -2.74
C ALA A 39 10.23 -0.31 -2.20
N VAL A 40 9.65 0.89 -2.11
CA VAL A 40 8.26 1.10 -1.65
C VAL A 40 7.27 0.38 -2.58
N MET A 41 7.44 0.49 -3.90
CA MET A 41 6.57 -0.22 -4.85
C MET A 41 6.68 -1.74 -4.71
N LYS A 42 7.87 -2.30 -4.49
CA LYS A 42 8.07 -3.74 -4.30
C LYS A 42 7.43 -4.25 -3.01
N GLU A 43 7.61 -3.55 -1.90
CA GLU A 43 7.00 -3.96 -0.62
C GLU A 43 5.47 -3.83 -0.65
N GLY A 44 4.95 -2.76 -1.27
CA GLY A 44 3.50 -2.60 -1.47
C GLY A 44 2.92 -3.69 -2.37
N ALA A 45 3.64 -4.08 -3.42
CA ALA A 45 3.27 -5.19 -4.28
C ALA A 45 3.23 -6.53 -3.53
N LYS A 46 4.19 -6.78 -2.65
CA LYS A 46 4.23 -7.97 -1.81
C LYS A 46 3.01 -8.04 -0.88
N LEU A 47 2.70 -6.96 -0.16
CA LEU A 47 1.50 -6.88 0.68
C LEU A 47 0.23 -7.17 -0.14
N ALA A 48 0.09 -6.54 -1.30
CA ALA A 48 -1.08 -6.72 -2.14
C ALA A 48 -1.23 -8.17 -2.64
N ALA A 49 -0.14 -8.80 -3.09
CA ALA A 49 -0.16 -10.14 -3.67
C ALA A 49 -0.25 -11.26 -2.62
N GLU A 50 0.49 -11.14 -1.52
CA GLU A 50 0.67 -12.21 -0.54
C GLU A 50 -0.33 -12.13 0.62
N VAL A 51 -0.83 -10.93 0.95
CA VAL A 51 -1.69 -10.71 2.13
C VAL A 51 -3.11 -10.35 1.71
N LEU A 52 -3.28 -9.34 0.86
CA LEU A 52 -4.62 -8.83 0.53
C LEU A 52 -5.36 -9.74 -0.47
N THR A 53 -4.68 -10.15 -1.54
CA THR A 53 -5.30 -10.94 -2.62
C THR A 53 -5.92 -12.27 -2.14
N PRO A 54 -5.28 -13.06 -1.26
CA PRO A 54 -5.88 -14.30 -0.76
C PRO A 54 -7.20 -14.09 -0.01
N LEU A 55 -7.41 -12.90 0.58
CA LEU A 55 -8.62 -12.56 1.32
C LEU A 55 -9.76 -12.06 0.43
N ASN A 56 -9.51 -11.74 -0.84
CA ASN A 56 -10.48 -11.06 -1.69
C ASN A 56 -11.77 -11.89 -1.87
N ARG A 57 -11.63 -13.16 -2.27
CA ARG A 57 -12.80 -14.03 -2.54
C ARG A 57 -13.53 -14.48 -1.27
N SER A 58 -12.79 -14.83 -0.22
CA SER A 58 -13.40 -15.25 1.04
C SER A 58 -14.06 -14.06 1.76
N GLY A 59 -13.47 -12.87 1.65
CA GLY A 59 -14.05 -11.62 2.15
C GLY A 59 -15.36 -11.27 1.47
N ASP A 60 -15.39 -11.30 0.13
CA ASP A 60 -16.59 -11.05 -0.67
C ASP A 60 -17.72 -12.04 -0.33
N ALA A 61 -17.42 -13.34 -0.31
CA ALA A 61 -18.42 -14.37 -0.02
C ALA A 61 -18.99 -14.30 1.40
N ALA A 62 -18.18 -13.88 2.39
CA ALA A 62 -18.60 -13.83 3.79
C ALA A 62 -19.32 -12.51 4.16
N GLY A 63 -18.86 -11.38 3.62
CA GLY A 63 -19.36 -10.05 3.93
C GLY A 63 -19.10 -9.58 5.37
N ALA A 64 -19.23 -8.28 5.60
CA ALA A 64 -19.30 -7.73 6.95
C ALA A 64 -20.71 -7.91 7.53
N LYS A 65 -20.81 -8.06 8.85
CA LYS A 65 -22.10 -8.23 9.54
C LYS A 65 -22.26 -7.21 10.65
N LEU A 66 -23.44 -6.62 10.74
CA LEU A 66 -23.82 -5.73 11.84
C LEU A 66 -24.59 -6.53 12.89
N GLU A 67 -24.00 -6.64 14.07
CA GLU A 67 -24.60 -7.28 15.25
C GLU A 67 -24.98 -6.22 16.29
N LYS A 68 -25.76 -6.59 17.31
CA LYS A 68 -26.11 -5.67 18.42
C LYS A 68 -24.88 -5.10 19.14
N SER A 69 -23.77 -5.83 19.14
CA SER A 69 -22.50 -5.43 19.75
C SER A 69 -21.57 -4.66 18.82
N GLY A 70 -21.97 -4.42 17.56
CA GLY A 70 -21.17 -3.71 16.56
C GLY A 70 -20.94 -4.49 15.26
N ALA A 71 -20.09 -3.96 14.40
CA ALA A 71 -19.76 -4.57 13.12
C ALA A 71 -18.64 -5.61 13.26
N THR A 72 -18.77 -6.72 12.54
CA THR A 72 -17.73 -7.75 12.39
C THR A 72 -17.30 -7.86 10.93
N VAL A 73 -16.02 -8.19 10.72
CA VAL A 73 -15.41 -8.33 9.40
C VAL A 73 -15.07 -9.79 9.11
N PRO A 74 -14.97 -10.19 7.83
CA PRO A 74 -14.52 -11.54 7.46
C PRO A 74 -13.18 -11.93 8.10
N SER A 75 -12.98 -13.25 8.29
CA SER A 75 -11.74 -13.75 8.87
C SER A 75 -10.52 -13.32 8.07
N GLY A 76 -9.40 -13.06 8.74
CA GLY A 76 -8.14 -12.62 8.12
C GLY A 76 -8.01 -11.12 7.96
N PHE A 77 -9.10 -10.36 7.81
CA PHE A 77 -9.05 -8.90 7.60
C PHE A 77 -8.41 -8.15 8.78
N ALA A 78 -8.70 -8.55 10.02
CA ALA A 78 -8.06 -7.93 11.19
C ALA A 78 -6.53 -8.16 11.23
N ALA A 79 -6.06 -9.32 10.76
CA ALA A 79 -4.63 -9.61 10.69
C ALA A 79 -3.95 -8.87 9.53
N ALA A 80 -4.60 -8.82 8.37
CA ALA A 80 -4.13 -8.02 7.23
C ALA A 80 -4.07 -6.53 7.56
N TYR A 81 -5.07 -6.00 8.29
CA TYR A 81 -5.08 -4.61 8.74
C TYR A 81 -3.92 -4.31 9.69
N ARG A 82 -3.60 -5.21 10.62
CA ARG A 82 -2.40 -5.04 11.47
C ARG A 82 -1.12 -4.95 10.65
N GLN A 83 -0.91 -5.83 9.67
CA GLN A 83 0.26 -5.74 8.78
C GLN A 83 0.27 -4.43 7.97
N TRP A 84 -0.90 -3.95 7.55
CA TRP A 84 -1.02 -2.67 6.86
C TRP A 84 -0.63 -1.48 7.76
N VAL A 85 -1.05 -1.49 9.03
CA VAL A 85 -0.69 -0.46 10.02
C VAL A 85 0.80 -0.54 10.37
N GLU A 86 1.31 -1.74 10.67
CA GLU A 86 2.72 -1.97 11.02
C GLU A 86 3.67 -1.59 9.88
N GLY A 87 3.23 -1.75 8.63
CA GLY A 87 3.97 -1.30 7.44
C GLY A 87 3.88 0.20 7.17
N GLY A 88 3.15 0.98 7.98
CA GLY A 88 3.01 2.43 7.82
C GLY A 88 2.23 2.85 6.56
N TRP A 89 1.51 1.93 5.91
CA TRP A 89 0.87 2.18 4.62
C TRP A 89 -0.28 3.20 4.71
N GLY A 90 -0.83 3.40 5.90
CA GLY A 90 -1.87 4.41 6.16
C GLY A 90 -1.40 5.85 6.29
N SER A 91 -0.09 6.05 6.45
CA SER A 91 0.50 7.36 6.71
C SER A 91 1.60 7.71 5.68
N LEU A 92 1.65 7.00 4.55
CA LEU A 92 2.69 7.17 3.53
C LEU A 92 2.80 8.63 3.02
N ALA A 93 1.66 9.30 2.79
CA ALA A 93 1.62 10.70 2.33
C ALA A 93 1.30 11.70 3.45
N ALA A 94 1.33 11.26 4.71
CA ALA A 94 1.07 12.13 5.85
C ALA A 94 2.35 12.86 6.27
N THR A 95 2.19 14.04 6.89
CA THR A 95 3.34 14.81 7.40
C THR A 95 4.08 14.05 8.50
N PRO A 96 5.43 14.16 8.55
CA PRO A 96 6.24 13.63 9.64
C PRO A 96 5.83 14.14 11.04
N ASP A 97 5.26 15.34 11.15
CA ASP A 97 4.83 15.94 12.43
C ASP A 97 3.82 15.07 13.20
N TYR A 98 3.08 14.23 12.49
CA TYR A 98 2.11 13.29 13.06
C TYR A 98 2.46 11.82 12.78
N GLY A 99 3.74 11.52 12.49
CA GLY A 99 4.22 10.15 12.25
C GLY A 99 3.96 9.62 10.84
N GLY A 100 3.76 10.50 9.86
CA GLY A 100 3.75 10.15 8.45
C GLY A 100 5.15 10.05 7.84
N GLN A 101 5.23 9.65 6.57
CA GLN A 101 6.50 9.42 5.87
C GLN A 101 6.96 10.58 4.99
N GLY A 102 6.14 11.63 4.81
CA GLY A 102 6.47 12.80 3.97
C GLY A 102 6.02 12.63 2.53
#